data_AF-A0A854BYD2-F1
#
_entry.id   AF-A0A854BYD2-F1
#
_cell.length_a   1.000
_cell.length_b   1.000
_cell.length_c   1.000
_cell.angle_alpha   90.00
_cell.angle_beta   90.00
_cell.angle_gamma   90.00
#
_symmetry.space_group_name_H-M   'P 1'
#
loop_
_entity.id
_entity.type
_entity.pdbx_description
1 polymer ?
#
loop_
_entity_poly.entity_id
_entity_poly.type
_entity_poly.pdbx_seq_one_letter_code
_entity_poly.pdbx_strand_id
1 'polypeptide(L)'
;MNSFSLLTTPWLPVRYKDGTTGKLAPVDLADENVVDIAAPRADLQGAAWQFLLGLLQTSFAPKNHGRWDDIWEDGLEVEKLREALLSLEHAFQFGPDSPSFMQDFEALTGDKVPVASLLPEIPGSQTTKFNKDHFIKRGVTEHLCPHCLALALFSLQLNAPAGGKGYRTGLRGGGPMTTLIELQEYQGNQQTPLWRKLWLNVMPQDESDLPLPKKFDDLVFPWLGPTRTSELAGAVVTDDQVNKLQAYWGMPRRIRVDFNTTTVGNCDICGEQSDALLSLMTTKKYGANYAMWQHPLTPYRVPLKEGGELYSVKPQPGGLIWRDWLGLIETGKSENNTELPALVVKLFNASSLKQAKVGLWGFGYDFDNMKARCWYEHHFPLLLNKKEGQIPKLRLAAQTASRILSLLRSALKEAWFSDPKGARGDFSFVDIDFWNKTQHRFLRLVRQIEEGQEPDELLSKWQKEMWLFARQDFDERVFTNPYEPVDLKRVMTARKKYFTTSAEKQSAKAAREKKQEAAE
;
A
#
# COMPACT_ATOMS: atom_id res chain seq x y z
N MET A 1 20.60 20.23 -20.63
CA MET A 1 20.33 18.77 -20.52
C MET A 1 19.45 18.37 -21.68
N ASN A 2 19.71 17.21 -22.31
CA ASN A 2 18.84 16.68 -23.37
C ASN A 2 17.76 15.77 -22.78
N SER A 3 16.62 15.69 -23.45
CA SER A 3 15.57 14.71 -23.13
C SER A 3 16.10 13.27 -23.32
N PHE A 4 15.62 12.34 -22.49
CA PHE A 4 15.91 10.91 -22.63
C PHE A 4 14.66 10.06 -22.49
N SER A 5 14.69 8.87 -23.11
CA SER A 5 13.60 7.90 -23.08
C SER A 5 13.67 7.06 -21.81
N LEU A 6 12.59 7.04 -21.02
CA LEU A 6 12.43 6.17 -19.86
C LEU A 6 12.21 4.70 -20.24
N LEU A 7 12.16 4.35 -21.53
CA LEU A 7 12.00 2.96 -21.99
C LEU A 7 13.32 2.34 -22.43
N THR A 8 14.19 3.12 -23.10
CA THR A 8 15.44 2.63 -23.70
C THR A 8 16.69 3.03 -22.92
N THR A 9 16.61 4.03 -22.03
CA THR A 9 17.72 4.41 -21.15
C THR A 9 17.76 3.50 -19.93
N PRO A 10 18.92 2.92 -19.53
CA PRO A 10 19.01 2.21 -18.25
C PRO A 10 18.90 3.18 -17.08
N TRP A 11 17.78 3.15 -16.36
CA TRP A 11 17.51 4.14 -15.31
C TRP A 11 16.92 3.57 -14.01
N LEU A 12 16.18 2.46 -14.09
CA LEU A 12 15.58 1.84 -12.91
C LEU A 12 16.63 1.05 -12.13
N PRO A 13 16.80 1.29 -10.82
CA PRO A 13 17.77 0.55 -10.03
C PRO A 13 17.32 -0.90 -9.86
N VAL A 14 18.21 -1.85 -10.14
CA VAL A 14 17.92 -3.29 -10.06
C VAL A 14 19.00 -4.05 -9.33
N ARG A 15 18.64 -5.24 -8.87
CA ARG A 15 19.55 -6.24 -8.31
C ARG A 15 19.60 -7.45 -9.24
N TYR A 16 20.80 -7.97 -9.45
CA TYR A 16 21.05 -9.18 -10.25
C TYR A 16 21.14 -10.44 -9.37
N LYS A 17 21.09 -11.62 -9.99
CA LYS A 17 21.21 -12.93 -9.32
C LYS A 17 22.48 -13.05 -8.46
N ASP A 18 23.59 -12.49 -8.92
CA ASP A 18 24.88 -12.49 -8.22
C ASP A 18 24.94 -11.54 -7.00
N GLY A 19 23.86 -10.79 -6.76
CA GLY A 19 23.74 -9.84 -5.65
C GLY A 19 24.24 -8.43 -5.96
N THR A 20 24.84 -8.20 -7.13
CA THR A 20 25.25 -6.86 -7.55
C THR A 20 24.04 -6.00 -7.92
N THR A 21 24.24 -4.68 -7.93
CA THR A 21 23.20 -3.71 -8.32
C THR A 21 23.61 -2.98 -9.60
N GLY A 22 22.62 -2.64 -10.42
CA GLY A 22 22.84 -1.84 -11.63
C GLY A 22 21.57 -1.12 -12.04
N LYS A 23 21.45 -0.83 -13.34
CA LYS A 23 20.29 -0.16 -13.91
C LYS A 23 19.69 -0.97 -15.04
N LEU A 24 18.36 -0.93 -15.12
CA LEU A 24 17.57 -1.58 -16.16
C LEU A 24 16.87 -0.53 -17.01
N ALA A 25 16.89 -0.72 -18.33
CA ALA A 25 15.96 -0.08 -19.24
C ALA A 25 14.72 -0.98 -19.37
N PRO A 26 13.48 -0.46 -19.32
CA PRO A 26 12.28 -1.30 -19.45
C PRO A 26 12.25 -2.22 -20.68
N VAL A 27 12.85 -1.82 -21.81
CA VAL A 27 12.96 -2.70 -23.00
C VAL A 27 13.74 -3.99 -22.75
N ASP A 28 14.61 -4.02 -21.74
CA ASP A 28 15.44 -5.16 -21.37
C ASP A 28 14.82 -5.99 -20.23
N LEU A 29 13.55 -5.78 -19.89
CA LEU A 29 12.89 -6.44 -18.74
C LEU A 29 12.88 -7.97 -18.82
N ALA A 30 12.99 -8.55 -20.03
CA ALA A 30 13.10 -9.98 -20.24
C ALA A 30 14.46 -10.59 -19.78
N ASP A 31 15.40 -9.78 -19.27
CA ASP A 31 16.67 -10.28 -18.72
C ASP A 31 16.44 -11.21 -17.51
N GLU A 32 16.75 -12.48 -17.71
CA GLU A 32 16.68 -13.55 -16.71
C GLU A 32 17.60 -13.32 -15.50
N ASN A 33 18.62 -12.46 -15.59
CA ASN A 33 19.54 -12.19 -14.50
C ASN A 33 19.05 -11.13 -13.53
N VAL A 34 18.09 -10.29 -13.92
CA VAL A 34 17.51 -9.26 -13.06
C VAL A 34 16.48 -9.89 -12.14
N VAL A 35 16.68 -9.81 -10.82
CA VAL A 35 15.81 -10.49 -9.85
C VAL A 35 14.87 -9.55 -9.10
N ASP A 36 15.20 -8.27 -8.95
CA ASP A 36 14.29 -7.30 -8.34
C ASP A 36 14.70 -5.86 -8.61
N ILE A 37 13.78 -4.93 -8.32
CA ILE A 37 14.11 -3.50 -8.18
C ILE A 37 14.90 -3.32 -6.88
N ALA A 38 15.88 -2.40 -6.91
CA ALA A 38 16.75 -2.06 -5.80
C ALA A 38 16.66 -0.56 -5.48
N ALA A 39 15.43 -0.03 -5.33
CA ALA A 39 15.25 1.38 -5.07
C ALA A 39 15.78 1.75 -3.67
N PRO A 40 16.47 2.90 -3.50
CA PRO A 40 16.99 3.33 -2.20
C PRO A 40 15.90 3.60 -1.14
N ARG A 41 14.64 3.72 -1.56
CA ARG A 41 13.49 3.99 -0.70
C ARG A 41 12.33 3.07 -1.04
N ALA A 42 11.56 2.65 -0.02
CA ALA A 42 10.46 1.71 -0.18
C ALA A 42 9.26 2.27 -0.98
N ASP A 43 8.99 3.58 -0.85
CA ASP A 43 7.96 4.25 -1.67
C ASP A 43 8.32 4.24 -3.16
N LEU A 44 9.61 4.44 -3.47
CA LEU A 44 10.12 4.38 -4.83
C LEU A 44 10.22 2.94 -5.35
N GLN A 45 10.47 1.95 -4.49
CA GLN A 45 10.37 0.52 -4.82
C GLN A 45 8.97 0.18 -5.34
N GLY A 46 7.94 0.54 -4.57
CA GLY A 46 6.54 0.32 -4.94
C GLY A 46 6.12 1.13 -6.19
N ALA A 47 6.68 2.33 -6.39
CA ALA A 47 6.43 3.13 -7.59
C ALA A 47 7.07 2.51 -8.84
N ALA A 48 8.31 2.01 -8.75
CA ALA A 48 8.99 1.36 -9.88
C ALA A 48 8.28 0.08 -10.33
N TRP A 49 7.79 -0.72 -9.38
CA TRP A 49 6.94 -1.87 -9.67
C TRP A 49 5.65 -1.46 -10.40
N GLN A 50 4.93 -0.45 -9.88
CA GLN A 50 3.72 0.06 -10.54
C GLN A 50 4.00 0.65 -11.92
N PHE A 51 5.17 1.26 -12.13
CA PHE A 51 5.58 1.79 -13.44
C PHE A 51 5.73 0.67 -14.47
N LEU A 52 6.49 -0.38 -14.13
CA LEU A 52 6.70 -1.53 -15.00
C LEU A 52 5.39 -2.30 -15.25
N LEU A 53 4.55 -2.47 -14.22
CA LEU A 53 3.22 -3.07 -14.39
C LEU A 53 2.32 -2.24 -15.30
N GLY A 54 2.34 -0.91 -15.15
CA GLY A 54 1.62 -0.01 -16.04
C GLY A 54 2.07 -0.18 -17.49
N LEU A 55 3.38 -0.25 -17.75
CA LEU A 55 3.92 -0.47 -19.10
C LEU A 55 3.46 -1.80 -19.70
N LEU A 56 3.59 -2.90 -18.95
CA LEU A 56 3.17 -4.23 -19.39
C LEU A 56 1.65 -4.28 -19.62
N GLN A 57 0.84 -3.76 -18.69
CA GLN A 57 -0.61 -3.77 -18.85
C GLN A 57 -1.07 -2.91 -20.03
N THR A 58 -0.35 -1.82 -20.34
CA THR A 58 -0.73 -0.87 -21.40
C THR A 58 -0.28 -1.28 -22.79
N SER A 59 0.76 -2.11 -22.93
CA SER A 59 1.34 -2.46 -24.23
C SER A 59 1.49 -3.96 -24.51
N PHE A 60 1.54 -4.80 -23.47
CA PHE A 60 1.91 -6.21 -23.57
C PHE A 60 0.93 -7.17 -22.89
N ALA A 61 -0.20 -6.67 -22.37
CA ALA A 61 -1.20 -7.51 -21.71
C ALA A 61 -1.73 -8.61 -22.63
N PRO A 62 -1.80 -9.87 -22.17
CA PRO A 62 -2.25 -10.97 -23.00
C PRO A 62 -3.74 -10.83 -23.30
N LYS A 63 -4.18 -11.32 -24.46
CA LYS A 63 -5.58 -11.20 -24.87
C LYS A 63 -6.54 -11.98 -23.95
N ASN A 64 -6.09 -13.12 -23.45
CA ASN A 64 -6.86 -14.08 -22.65
C ASN A 64 -5.93 -14.90 -21.75
N HIS A 65 -6.49 -15.69 -20.84
CA HIS A 65 -5.72 -16.52 -19.91
C HIS A 65 -4.76 -17.50 -20.59
N GLY A 66 -5.15 -18.13 -21.70
CA GLY A 66 -4.28 -19.09 -22.39
C GLY A 66 -2.95 -18.47 -22.82
N ARG A 67 -2.99 -17.25 -23.38
CA ARG A 67 -1.76 -16.50 -23.70
C ARG A 67 -0.99 -16.02 -22.47
N TRP A 68 -1.69 -15.85 -21.37
CA TRP A 68 -1.04 -15.54 -20.09
C TRP A 68 -0.21 -16.74 -19.61
N ASP A 69 -0.77 -17.95 -19.73
CA ASP A 69 -0.09 -19.21 -19.39
C ASP A 69 1.12 -19.46 -20.30
N ASP A 70 0.98 -19.24 -21.62
CA ASP A 70 2.08 -19.36 -22.58
C ASP A 70 3.31 -18.54 -22.14
N ILE A 71 3.13 -17.27 -21.77
CA ILE A 71 4.22 -16.41 -21.31
C ILE A 71 4.76 -16.82 -19.94
N TRP A 72 3.90 -17.31 -19.05
CA TRP A 72 4.32 -17.80 -17.74
C TRP A 72 5.25 -19.02 -17.86
N GLU A 73 4.94 -19.93 -18.79
CA GLU A 73 5.69 -21.16 -19.05
C GLU A 73 6.94 -20.90 -19.89
N ASP A 74 6.80 -20.22 -21.03
CA ASP A 74 7.87 -20.06 -22.03
C ASP A 74 8.78 -18.85 -21.77
N GLY A 75 8.30 -17.86 -21.02
CA GLY A 75 9.01 -16.61 -20.75
C GLY A 75 8.63 -15.44 -21.67
N LEU A 76 9.20 -14.26 -21.39
CA LEU A 76 9.02 -13.08 -22.24
C LEU A 76 9.97 -13.14 -23.44
N GLU A 77 9.40 -13.10 -24.64
CA GLU A 77 10.18 -12.95 -25.87
C GLU A 77 10.73 -11.52 -25.98
N VAL A 78 12.05 -11.39 -25.90
CA VAL A 78 12.79 -10.11 -25.87
C VAL A 78 12.35 -9.17 -26.99
N GLU A 79 12.33 -9.65 -28.23
CA GLU A 79 12.02 -8.80 -29.40
C GLU A 79 10.57 -8.30 -29.38
N LYS A 80 9.60 -9.15 -29.00
CA LYS A 80 8.19 -8.75 -28.89
C LYS A 80 7.98 -7.71 -27.79
N LEU A 81 8.61 -7.93 -26.63
CA LEU A 81 8.55 -6.96 -25.53
C LEU A 81 9.13 -5.62 -25.98
N ARG A 82 10.29 -5.64 -26.63
CA ARG A 82 10.97 -4.45 -27.12
C ARG A 82 10.13 -3.70 -28.14
N GLU A 83 9.56 -4.40 -29.13
CA GLU A 83 8.65 -3.81 -30.12
C GLU A 83 7.43 -3.14 -29.45
N ALA A 84 6.80 -3.83 -28.50
CA ALA A 84 5.64 -3.31 -27.78
C ALA A 84 5.97 -2.05 -26.97
N LEU A 85 7.10 -2.03 -26.26
CA LEU A 85 7.52 -0.88 -25.47
C LEU A 85 8.00 0.28 -26.34
N LEU A 86 8.73 0.02 -27.43
CA LEU A 86 9.17 1.07 -28.36
C LEU A 86 7.98 1.80 -29.02
N SER A 87 6.83 1.13 -29.18
CA SER A 87 5.59 1.77 -29.65
C SER A 87 5.08 2.89 -28.72
N LEU A 88 5.57 2.93 -27.47
CA LEU A 88 5.25 3.94 -26.47
C LEU A 88 6.32 5.04 -26.37
N GLU A 89 7.45 4.93 -27.08
CA GLU A 89 8.64 5.75 -26.80
C GLU A 89 8.38 7.26 -26.87
N HIS A 90 7.51 7.72 -27.78
CA HIS A 90 7.10 9.13 -27.87
C HIS A 90 6.43 9.65 -26.60
N ALA A 91 5.80 8.77 -25.81
CA ALA A 91 5.13 9.10 -24.56
C ALA A 91 6.05 9.09 -23.35
N PHE A 92 7.21 8.45 -23.40
CA PHE A 92 8.05 8.24 -22.22
C PHE A 92 9.35 9.04 -22.27
N GLN A 93 9.33 10.20 -22.95
CA GLN A 93 10.42 11.17 -22.92
C GLN A 93 10.42 11.98 -21.62
N PHE A 94 11.58 12.16 -21.01
CA PHE A 94 11.76 13.00 -19.82
C PHE A 94 12.85 14.03 -20.07
N GLY A 95 12.51 15.32 -19.97
CA GLY A 95 13.44 16.40 -20.26
C GLY A 95 12.79 17.78 -20.37
N PRO A 96 13.53 18.78 -20.90
CA PRO A 96 13.04 20.15 -21.03
C PRO A 96 11.91 20.30 -22.05
N ASP A 97 11.81 19.40 -23.02
CA ASP A 97 10.86 19.50 -24.12
C ASP A 97 9.44 19.08 -23.68
N SER A 98 8.43 19.48 -24.48
CA SER A 98 7.06 19.00 -24.33
C SER A 98 6.68 18.14 -25.51
N PRO A 99 5.97 17.00 -25.32
CA PRO A 99 5.51 16.44 -24.06
C PRO A 99 6.65 15.85 -23.22
N SER A 100 6.55 15.93 -21.89
CA SER A 100 7.46 15.25 -20.96
C SER A 100 6.67 14.44 -19.96
N PHE A 101 7.16 13.23 -19.67
CA PHE A 101 6.54 12.25 -18.80
C PHE A 101 6.07 12.87 -17.47
N MET A 102 4.77 12.69 -17.18
CA MET A 102 4.10 13.10 -15.93
C MET A 102 4.16 14.61 -15.58
N GLN A 103 4.45 15.44 -16.58
CA GLN A 103 4.53 16.89 -16.43
C GLN A 103 3.40 17.61 -17.19
N ASP A 104 3.11 18.85 -16.80
CA ASP A 104 2.12 19.68 -17.48
C ASP A 104 2.50 19.89 -18.96
N PHE A 105 1.56 19.71 -19.88
CA PHE A 105 1.85 19.81 -21.31
C PHE A 105 2.31 21.21 -21.71
N GLU A 106 1.70 22.25 -21.14
CA GLU A 106 2.05 23.64 -21.43
C GLU A 106 3.15 24.15 -20.48
N ALA A 107 3.74 25.29 -20.84
CA ALA A 107 4.60 26.02 -19.92
C ALA A 107 3.78 26.45 -18.70
N LEU A 108 4.26 26.13 -17.49
CA LEU A 108 3.51 26.35 -16.27
C LEU A 108 3.91 27.67 -15.61
N THR A 109 2.95 28.58 -15.42
CA THR A 109 3.11 29.79 -14.60
C THR A 109 2.55 29.53 -13.20
N GLY A 110 3.44 29.33 -12.23
CA GLY A 110 3.04 28.94 -10.88
C GLY A 110 4.15 29.13 -9.84
N ASP A 111 3.99 28.48 -8.69
CA ASP A 111 4.92 28.59 -7.58
C ASP A 111 6.18 27.76 -7.85
N LYS A 112 7.35 28.41 -7.77
CA LYS A 112 8.64 27.71 -7.78
C LYS A 112 8.88 27.09 -6.42
N VAL A 113 9.11 25.78 -6.40
CA VAL A 113 9.33 24.99 -5.19
C VAL A 113 10.52 24.04 -5.38
N PRO A 114 11.18 23.60 -4.29
CA PRO A 114 12.22 22.59 -4.39
C PRO A 114 11.69 21.26 -4.92
N VAL A 115 12.47 20.55 -5.74
CA VAL A 115 12.09 19.20 -6.23
C VAL A 115 11.93 18.19 -5.09
N ALA A 116 12.57 18.43 -3.94
CA ALA A 116 12.39 17.62 -2.75
C ALA A 116 10.92 17.51 -2.34
N SER A 117 10.07 18.51 -2.63
CA SER A 117 8.64 18.44 -2.30
C SER A 117 7.85 17.40 -3.12
N LEU A 118 8.50 16.68 -4.04
CA LEU A 118 7.94 15.46 -4.62
C LEU A 118 7.85 14.32 -3.59
N LEU A 119 8.72 14.33 -2.59
CA LEU A 119 8.74 13.33 -1.52
C LEU A 119 7.70 13.71 -0.45
N PRO A 120 6.74 12.82 -0.10
CA PRO A 120 5.60 13.20 0.73
C PRO A 120 5.93 13.63 2.16
N GLU A 121 7.08 13.23 2.70
CA GLU A 121 7.53 13.63 4.03
C GLU A 121 8.07 15.06 4.07
N ILE A 122 8.55 15.61 2.95
CA ILE A 122 9.25 16.90 2.94
C ILE A 122 8.33 18.02 3.43
N PRO A 123 8.76 18.81 4.43
CA PRO A 123 7.87 19.74 5.10
C PRO A 123 7.47 20.89 4.18
N GLY A 124 6.15 21.14 4.08
CA GLY A 124 5.62 22.32 3.42
C GLY A 124 5.91 23.61 4.19
N SER A 125 5.69 24.75 3.54
CA SER A 125 6.00 26.09 4.07
C SER A 125 5.49 26.36 5.49
N GLN A 126 4.26 25.94 5.81
CA GLN A 126 3.69 26.12 7.15
C GLN A 126 4.35 25.19 8.19
N THR A 127 4.65 23.95 7.83
CA THR A 127 5.33 23.00 8.73
C THR A 127 6.70 23.56 9.11
N THR A 128 7.46 24.07 8.14
CA THR A 128 8.75 24.72 8.35
C THR A 128 8.62 25.99 9.19
N LYS A 129 7.67 26.88 8.86
CA LYS A 129 7.44 28.15 9.57
C LYS A 129 7.12 27.96 11.05
N PHE A 130 6.37 26.91 11.37
CA PHE A 130 5.98 26.59 12.74
C PHE A 130 6.89 25.55 13.41
N ASN A 131 8.00 25.17 12.78
CA ASN A 131 8.95 24.17 13.28
C ASN A 131 8.29 22.85 13.69
N LYS A 132 7.35 22.36 12.87
CA LYS A 132 6.59 21.11 13.12
C LYS A 132 7.25 19.87 12.51
N ASP A 133 8.45 20.02 11.97
CA ASP A 133 9.25 19.04 11.24
C ASP A 133 10.40 18.48 12.10
N HIS A 134 10.16 18.26 13.38
CA HIS A 134 11.18 17.89 14.38
C HIS A 134 12.06 16.69 14.02
N PHE A 135 11.51 15.73 13.26
CA PHE A 135 12.21 14.49 12.87
C PHE A 135 12.77 14.51 11.45
N ILE A 136 12.61 15.62 10.73
CA ILE A 136 13.09 15.76 9.35
C ILE A 136 14.31 16.66 9.35
N LYS A 137 15.43 16.10 8.89
CA LYS A 137 16.68 16.86 8.73
C LYS A 137 16.58 17.74 7.49
N ARG A 138 16.44 19.05 7.70
CA ARG A 138 16.46 20.05 6.63
C ARG A 138 17.81 20.03 5.90
N GLY A 139 17.81 20.30 4.60
CA GLY A 139 19.02 20.38 3.76
C GLY A 139 19.66 19.04 3.40
N VAL A 140 19.01 17.91 3.70
CA VAL A 140 19.51 16.56 3.33
C VAL A 140 19.05 16.14 1.94
N THR A 141 17.90 16.63 1.48
CA THR A 141 17.38 16.33 0.15
C THR A 141 17.02 17.63 -0.54
N GLU A 142 17.83 18.01 -1.52
CA GLU A 142 17.72 19.27 -2.27
C GLU A 142 17.98 19.06 -3.76
N HIS A 143 18.86 18.12 -4.12
CA HIS A 143 19.35 17.91 -5.48
C HIS A 143 19.14 16.46 -5.94
N LEU A 144 18.36 16.28 -7.00
CA LEU A 144 17.99 14.96 -7.52
C LEU A 144 18.55 14.75 -8.93
N CYS A 145 19.09 13.57 -9.22
CA CYS A 145 19.40 13.20 -10.60
C CYS A 145 18.11 13.00 -11.41
N PRO A 146 18.15 13.11 -12.75
CA PRO A 146 16.96 12.97 -13.59
C PRO A 146 16.21 11.65 -13.42
N HIS A 147 16.93 10.54 -13.18
CA HIS A 147 16.33 9.21 -12.97
C HIS A 147 15.51 9.15 -11.68
N CYS A 148 16.08 9.59 -10.55
CA CYS A 148 15.37 9.63 -9.28
C CYS A 148 14.21 10.63 -9.31
N LEU A 149 14.37 11.74 -10.02
CA LEU A 149 13.32 12.74 -10.18
C LEU A 149 12.12 12.20 -10.97
N ALA A 150 12.35 11.48 -12.08
CA ALA A 150 11.29 10.85 -12.86
C ALA A 150 10.48 9.85 -12.02
N LEU A 151 11.16 9.02 -11.20
CA LEU A 151 10.49 8.07 -10.31
C LEU A 151 9.73 8.77 -9.17
N ALA A 152 10.33 9.79 -8.55
CA ALA A 152 9.71 10.56 -7.48
C ALA A 152 8.47 11.32 -7.99
N LEU A 153 8.54 11.87 -9.21
CA LEU A 153 7.39 12.49 -9.87
C LEU A 153 6.27 11.48 -10.08
N PHE A 154 6.57 10.30 -10.61
CA PHE A 154 5.58 9.24 -10.77
C PHE A 154 4.96 8.81 -9.43
N SER A 155 5.80 8.57 -8.41
CA SER A 155 5.34 8.22 -7.06
C SER A 155 4.39 9.27 -6.47
N LEU A 156 4.71 10.57 -6.64
CA LEU A 156 3.83 11.65 -6.21
C LEU A 156 2.50 11.61 -6.95
N GLN A 157 2.49 11.44 -8.28
CA GLN A 157 1.24 11.41 -9.05
C GLN A 157 0.33 10.24 -8.63
N LEU A 158 0.93 9.06 -8.40
CA LEU A 158 0.22 7.87 -7.91
C LEU A 158 -0.41 8.06 -6.53
N ASN A 159 0.32 8.71 -5.61
CA ASN A 159 -0.01 8.75 -4.18
C ASN A 159 -0.55 10.10 -3.71
N ALA A 160 -0.64 11.09 -4.59
CA ALA A 160 -0.83 12.50 -4.29
C ALA A 160 -1.81 12.73 -3.13
N PRO A 161 -1.33 13.23 -1.97
CA PRO A 161 -2.18 13.39 -0.79
C PRO A 161 -3.11 14.60 -0.90
N ALA A 162 -4.04 14.75 0.03
CA ALA A 162 -4.92 15.91 0.06
C ALA A 162 -4.13 17.15 0.50
N GLY A 163 -3.97 18.15 -0.37
CA GLY A 163 -3.11 19.33 -0.12
C GLY A 163 -3.87 20.62 0.20
N GLY A 164 -5.17 20.55 0.51
CA GLY A 164 -6.04 21.72 0.65
C GLY A 164 -6.61 22.23 -0.69
N LYS A 165 -7.21 23.42 -0.69
CA LYS A 165 -7.98 23.94 -1.83
C LYS A 165 -7.14 24.02 -3.11
N GLY A 166 -7.59 23.32 -4.15
CA GLY A 166 -6.97 23.28 -5.47
C GLY A 166 -5.89 22.20 -5.66
N TYR A 167 -5.45 21.52 -4.60
CA TYR A 167 -4.49 20.42 -4.70
C TYR A 167 -5.21 19.07 -4.83
N ARG A 168 -5.33 18.56 -6.07
CA ARG A 168 -6.04 17.30 -6.38
C ARG A 168 -5.27 16.06 -5.93
N THR A 169 -6.00 15.13 -5.32
CA THR A 169 -5.45 13.84 -4.88
C THR A 169 -5.17 12.92 -6.05
N GLY A 170 -4.43 11.83 -5.80
CA GLY A 170 -4.31 10.67 -6.68
C GLY A 170 -5.65 10.22 -7.26
N LEU A 171 -5.61 9.55 -8.42
CA LEU A 171 -6.79 8.94 -9.05
C LEU A 171 -7.54 7.99 -8.09
N ARG A 172 -6.79 7.36 -7.19
CA ARG A 172 -7.27 6.44 -6.16
C ARG A 172 -7.58 7.15 -4.82
N GLY A 173 -7.67 8.47 -4.80
CA GLY A 173 -7.61 9.28 -3.57
C GLY A 173 -6.18 9.46 -3.04
N GLY A 174 -6.02 10.18 -1.92
CA GLY A 174 -4.72 10.41 -1.30
C GLY A 174 -4.28 9.25 -0.41
N GLY A 175 -3.07 8.72 -0.65
CA GLY A 175 -2.49 7.55 0.04
C GLY A 175 -3.23 6.23 -0.15
N PRO A 176 -3.54 5.83 -1.38
CA PRO A 176 -4.20 4.56 -1.63
C PRO A 176 -3.30 3.38 -1.25
N MET A 177 -3.90 2.28 -0.82
CA MET A 177 -3.22 0.99 -0.73
C MET A 177 -3.03 0.41 -2.13
N THR A 178 -1.85 -0.14 -2.39
CA THR A 178 -1.59 -1.03 -3.52
C THR A 178 -1.44 -2.45 -3.00
N THR A 179 -2.06 -3.42 -3.67
CA THR A 179 -1.90 -4.85 -3.35
C THR A 179 -1.54 -5.62 -4.60
N LEU A 180 -0.43 -6.34 -4.54
CA LEU A 180 0.14 -7.15 -5.62
C LEU A 180 0.24 -8.61 -5.19
N ILE A 181 0.14 -9.53 -6.15
CA ILE A 181 0.55 -10.91 -5.98
C ILE A 181 2.08 -10.96 -5.91
N GLU A 182 2.61 -11.57 -4.87
CA GLU A 182 4.04 -11.71 -4.65
C GLU A 182 4.49 -13.11 -5.05
N LEU A 183 5.47 -13.22 -5.96
CA LEU A 183 6.14 -14.50 -6.23
C LEU A 183 7.28 -14.70 -5.23
N GLN A 184 7.10 -15.64 -4.30
CA GLN A 184 8.09 -15.96 -3.28
C GLN A 184 9.08 -17.03 -3.75
N GLU A 185 8.59 -17.98 -4.55
CA GLU A 185 9.38 -19.10 -5.06
C GLU A 185 8.75 -19.65 -6.34
N TYR A 186 9.57 -20.08 -7.28
CA TYR A 186 9.14 -20.83 -8.45
C TYR A 186 10.13 -21.96 -8.74
N GLN A 187 9.64 -23.19 -8.89
CA GLN A 187 10.47 -24.38 -9.16
C GLN A 187 11.62 -24.55 -8.15
N GLY A 188 11.39 -24.28 -6.86
CA GLY A 188 12.42 -24.38 -5.83
C GLY A 188 13.38 -23.19 -5.76
N ASN A 189 13.23 -22.18 -6.63
CA ASN A 189 14.11 -21.02 -6.71
C ASN A 189 13.43 -19.75 -6.17
N GLN A 190 14.07 -19.08 -5.22
CA GLN A 190 13.63 -17.78 -4.67
C GLN A 190 14.17 -16.58 -5.45
N GLN A 191 15.26 -16.75 -6.20
CA GLN A 191 15.83 -15.75 -7.09
C GLN A 191 15.23 -15.86 -8.49
N THR A 192 13.92 -15.63 -8.56
CA THR A 192 13.18 -15.58 -9.82
C THR A 192 13.43 -14.26 -10.55
N PRO A 193 13.43 -14.27 -11.90
CA PRO A 193 13.53 -13.05 -12.69
C PRO A 193 12.41 -12.05 -12.37
N LEU A 194 12.74 -10.76 -12.40
CA LEU A 194 11.82 -9.67 -12.11
C LEU A 194 10.57 -9.72 -12.99
N TRP A 195 10.71 -10.00 -14.28
CA TRP A 195 9.58 -10.08 -15.20
C TRP A 195 8.54 -11.12 -14.74
N ARG A 196 8.99 -12.27 -14.22
CA ARG A 196 8.12 -13.36 -13.78
C ARG A 196 7.30 -12.94 -12.57
N LYS A 197 7.92 -12.16 -11.66
CA LYS A 197 7.22 -11.58 -10.51
C LYS A 197 6.18 -10.54 -10.94
N LEU A 198 6.49 -9.72 -11.93
CA LEU A 198 5.58 -8.73 -12.49
C LEU A 198 4.41 -9.39 -13.23
N TRP A 199 4.66 -10.49 -13.96
CA TRP A 199 3.66 -11.16 -14.79
C TRP A 199 2.44 -11.66 -14.01
N LEU A 200 2.64 -12.07 -12.75
CA LEU A 200 1.55 -12.40 -11.81
C LEU A 200 0.53 -11.29 -11.60
N ASN A 201 0.91 -10.05 -11.95
CA ASN A 201 0.10 -8.86 -11.78
C ASN A 201 -0.32 -8.21 -13.10
N VAL A 202 -0.01 -8.84 -14.24
CA VAL A 202 -0.52 -8.44 -15.55
C VAL A 202 -1.77 -9.27 -15.83
N MET A 203 -2.90 -8.60 -16.02
CA MET A 203 -4.19 -9.27 -16.20
C MET A 203 -4.52 -9.43 -17.69
N PRO A 204 -5.13 -10.56 -18.08
CA PRO A 204 -5.72 -10.71 -19.41
C PRO A 204 -6.72 -9.61 -19.75
N GLN A 205 -6.72 -9.17 -21.01
CA GLN A 205 -7.54 -8.05 -21.48
C GLN A 205 -9.05 -8.30 -21.34
N ASP A 206 -9.50 -9.52 -21.65
CA ASP A 206 -10.90 -9.93 -21.60
C ASP A 206 -11.45 -10.02 -20.17
N GLU A 207 -10.66 -10.59 -19.25
CA GLU A 207 -11.05 -10.75 -17.85
C GLU A 207 -11.00 -9.44 -17.05
N SER A 208 -10.05 -8.56 -17.38
CA SER A 208 -9.89 -7.28 -16.70
C SER A 208 -10.73 -6.14 -17.28
N ASP A 209 -11.30 -6.32 -18.48
CA ASP A 209 -11.94 -5.26 -19.26
C ASP A 209 -11.00 -4.05 -19.48
N LEU A 210 -9.71 -4.37 -19.71
CA LEU A 210 -8.64 -3.41 -20.02
C LEU A 210 -7.97 -3.79 -21.35
N PRO A 211 -8.66 -3.60 -22.50
CA PRO A 211 -8.08 -3.89 -23.80
C PRO A 211 -6.92 -2.93 -24.12
N LEU A 212 -5.94 -3.43 -24.89
CA LEU A 212 -4.84 -2.59 -25.35
C LEU A 212 -5.37 -1.43 -26.23
N PRO A 213 -4.81 -0.21 -26.10
CA PRO A 213 -5.22 0.92 -26.91
C PRO A 213 -4.89 0.69 -28.39
N LYS A 214 -5.74 1.20 -29.28
CA LYS A 214 -5.40 1.28 -30.72
C LYS A 214 -4.39 2.39 -31.02
N LYS A 215 -4.33 3.40 -30.14
CA LYS A 215 -3.47 4.58 -30.23
C LYS A 215 -3.00 4.95 -28.82
N PHE A 216 -1.77 5.44 -28.75
CA PHE A 216 -1.12 5.87 -27.53
C PHE A 216 -1.08 7.41 -27.50
N ASP A 217 -2.18 8.01 -27.07
CA ASP A 217 -2.42 9.46 -27.03
C ASP A 217 -2.76 9.95 -25.61
N ASP A 218 -3.27 11.17 -25.48
CA ASP A 218 -3.60 11.84 -24.22
C ASP A 218 -4.80 11.21 -23.47
N LEU A 219 -5.56 10.35 -24.13
CA LEU A 219 -6.59 9.54 -23.47
C LEU A 219 -5.99 8.40 -22.65
N VAL A 220 -4.78 7.94 -23.00
CA VAL A 220 -4.02 6.94 -22.23
C VAL A 220 -3.02 7.65 -21.31
N PHE A 221 -2.21 8.54 -21.87
CA PHE A 221 -1.08 9.20 -21.20
C PHE A 221 -1.34 10.72 -21.07
N PRO A 222 -1.83 11.21 -19.92
CA PRO A 222 -2.37 12.56 -19.82
C PRO A 222 -1.40 13.71 -20.15
N TRP A 223 -0.08 13.47 -20.16
CA TRP A 223 0.93 14.48 -20.50
C TRP A 223 1.20 14.62 -22.01
N LEU A 224 0.53 13.83 -22.86
CA LEU A 224 0.67 13.90 -24.33
C LEU A 224 -0.19 14.99 -25.00
N GLY A 225 -1.08 15.63 -24.27
CA GLY A 225 -1.99 16.64 -24.79
C GLY A 225 -2.31 17.71 -23.76
N PRO A 226 -3.12 18.73 -24.11
CA PRO A 226 -3.45 19.83 -23.21
C PRO A 226 -3.90 19.36 -21.83
N THR A 227 -3.24 19.87 -20.78
CA THR A 227 -3.46 19.42 -19.41
C THR A 227 -4.91 19.64 -18.98
N ARG A 228 -5.64 18.57 -18.64
CA ARG A 228 -6.98 18.67 -18.06
C ARG A 228 -6.92 19.37 -16.70
N THR A 229 -7.71 20.43 -16.54
CA THR A 229 -7.79 21.20 -15.29
C THR A 229 -9.15 21.06 -14.62
N SER A 230 -9.19 21.41 -13.34
CA SER A 230 -10.41 21.42 -12.54
C SER A 230 -10.72 22.81 -11.97
N GLU A 231 -10.36 23.84 -12.75
CA GLU A 231 -10.66 25.25 -12.48
C GLU A 231 -12.16 25.52 -12.68
N LEU A 232 -12.78 24.85 -13.66
CA LEU A 232 -14.23 24.89 -13.88
C LEU A 232 -14.97 24.01 -12.87
N ALA A 233 -16.11 24.49 -12.39
CA ALA A 233 -16.96 23.75 -11.46
C ALA A 233 -17.48 22.47 -12.12
N GLY A 234 -17.40 21.35 -11.40
CA GLY A 234 -17.85 20.04 -11.91
C GLY A 234 -16.92 19.36 -12.91
N ALA A 235 -15.78 19.98 -13.29
CA ALA A 235 -14.80 19.34 -14.16
C ALA A 235 -14.12 18.16 -13.43
N VAL A 236 -14.55 16.96 -13.79
CA VAL A 236 -14.01 15.67 -13.33
C VAL A 236 -13.57 14.84 -14.52
N VAL A 237 -12.58 13.99 -14.30
CA VAL A 237 -12.12 12.98 -15.25
C VAL A 237 -12.66 11.63 -14.80
N THR A 238 -13.49 11.01 -15.62
CA THR A 238 -14.06 9.66 -15.41
C THR A 238 -13.52 8.71 -16.47
N ASP A 239 -13.63 7.40 -16.23
CA ASP A 239 -13.17 6.36 -17.16
C ASP A 239 -14.04 6.27 -18.43
N ASP A 240 -15.20 6.93 -18.45
CA ASP A 240 -16.04 7.08 -19.65
C ASP A 240 -15.48 8.11 -20.64
N GLN A 241 -14.66 9.04 -20.17
CA GLN A 241 -14.13 10.17 -20.96
C GLN A 241 -12.76 9.89 -21.57
N VAL A 242 -12.06 8.86 -21.08
CA VAL A 242 -10.67 8.54 -21.40
C VAL A 242 -10.48 7.04 -21.53
N ASN A 243 -9.25 6.59 -21.80
CA ASN A 243 -8.96 5.15 -21.76
C ASN A 243 -8.85 4.67 -20.29
N LYS A 244 -9.46 3.52 -19.97
CA LYS A 244 -9.39 2.90 -18.62
C LYS A 244 -7.96 2.63 -18.14
N LEU A 245 -7.01 2.42 -19.05
CA LEU A 245 -5.59 2.24 -18.72
C LEU A 245 -4.95 3.50 -18.13
N GLN A 246 -5.59 4.68 -18.24
CA GLN A 246 -5.17 5.87 -17.51
C GLN A 246 -5.21 5.68 -15.99
N ALA A 247 -5.85 4.61 -15.47
CA ALA A 247 -5.73 4.19 -14.08
C ALA A 247 -4.26 4.12 -13.63
N TYR A 248 -3.36 3.58 -14.46
CA TYR A 248 -1.93 3.46 -14.16
C TYR A 248 -1.15 4.77 -14.30
N TRP A 249 -1.74 5.77 -14.95
CA TRP A 249 -1.05 6.95 -15.46
C TRP A 249 -1.68 8.28 -15.01
N GLY A 250 -2.51 8.25 -13.96
CA GLY A 250 -3.18 9.45 -13.45
C GLY A 250 -2.18 10.55 -13.09
N MET A 251 -2.47 11.79 -13.51
CA MET A 251 -1.59 12.95 -13.36
C MET A 251 -2.31 14.13 -12.68
N PRO A 252 -2.70 14.00 -11.39
CA PRO A 252 -3.49 15.02 -10.69
C PRO A 252 -2.71 16.29 -10.33
N ARG A 253 -1.38 16.23 -10.23
CA ARG A 253 -0.51 17.37 -9.91
C ARG A 253 0.00 18.02 -11.19
N ARG A 254 -0.13 19.34 -11.27
CA ARG A 254 0.45 20.14 -12.35
C ARG A 254 1.87 20.55 -11.96
N ILE A 255 2.85 19.98 -12.65
CA ILE A 255 4.27 20.13 -12.33
C ILE A 255 5.06 20.32 -13.62
N ARG A 256 6.03 21.23 -13.59
CA ARG A 256 7.08 21.37 -14.60
C ARG A 256 8.43 21.48 -13.93
N VAL A 257 9.35 20.60 -14.27
CA VAL A 257 10.72 20.60 -13.71
C VAL A 257 11.55 21.70 -14.37
N ASP A 258 12.41 22.37 -13.60
CA ASP A 258 13.39 23.32 -14.13
C ASP A 258 14.67 22.57 -14.55
N PHE A 259 14.86 22.41 -15.86
CA PHE A 259 16.04 21.79 -16.45
C PHE A 259 17.15 22.79 -16.83
N ASN A 260 16.91 24.10 -16.63
CA ASN A 260 17.88 25.15 -16.96
C ASN A 260 18.83 25.44 -15.79
N THR A 261 18.34 25.30 -14.57
CA THR A 261 19.10 25.54 -13.34
C THR A 261 19.61 24.21 -12.78
N THR A 262 20.77 23.75 -13.25
CA THR A 262 21.36 22.47 -12.82
C THR A 262 22.71 22.63 -12.14
N THR A 263 23.08 21.67 -11.30
CA THR A 263 24.37 21.62 -10.59
C THR A 263 25.05 20.27 -10.76
N VAL A 264 26.38 20.25 -10.63
CA VAL A 264 27.17 19.01 -10.61
C VAL A 264 27.31 18.54 -9.16
N GLY A 265 27.15 17.25 -8.90
CA GLY A 265 27.32 16.69 -7.56
C GLY A 265 26.80 15.26 -7.46
N ASN A 266 26.42 14.85 -6.25
CA ASN A 266 25.79 13.56 -6.01
C ASN A 266 24.29 13.73 -5.79
N CYS A 267 23.50 12.78 -6.29
CA CYS A 267 22.06 12.77 -6.03
C CYS A 267 21.76 12.43 -4.58
N ASP A 268 20.88 13.19 -3.93
CA ASP A 268 20.51 12.98 -2.53
C ASP A 268 19.65 11.73 -2.28
N ILE A 269 19.16 11.04 -3.33
CA ILE A 269 18.39 9.79 -3.22
C ILE A 269 19.26 8.57 -3.49
N CYS A 270 19.93 8.49 -4.65
CA CYS A 270 20.71 7.30 -5.02
C CYS A 270 22.21 7.42 -4.71
N GLY A 271 22.72 8.61 -4.36
CA GLY A 271 24.14 8.86 -4.11
C GLY A 271 25.01 8.92 -5.37
N GLU A 272 24.47 8.61 -6.54
CA GLU A 272 25.24 8.63 -7.79
C GLU A 272 25.64 10.05 -8.21
N GLN A 273 26.82 10.16 -8.79
CA GLN A 273 27.29 11.41 -9.38
C GLN A 273 26.48 11.76 -10.62
N SER A 274 26.11 13.03 -10.76
CA SER A 274 25.44 13.58 -11.93
C SER A 274 26.02 14.96 -12.25
N ASP A 275 26.16 15.23 -13.53
CA ASP A 275 26.56 16.53 -14.07
C ASP A 275 25.42 17.55 -14.14
N ALA A 276 24.19 17.10 -13.90
CA ALA A 276 23.00 17.91 -14.08
C ALA A 276 21.90 17.54 -13.07
N LEU A 277 22.19 17.75 -11.80
CA LEU A 277 21.23 17.65 -10.71
C LEU A 277 20.18 18.74 -10.80
N LEU A 278 18.94 18.36 -10.50
CA LEU A 278 17.75 19.19 -10.55
C LEU A 278 17.37 19.59 -9.13
N SER A 279 17.04 20.86 -8.91
CA SER A 279 16.74 21.41 -7.58
C SER A 279 15.38 22.11 -7.50
N LEU A 280 14.83 22.57 -8.63
CA LEU A 280 13.60 23.37 -8.68
C LEU A 280 12.56 22.79 -9.64
N MET A 281 11.30 23.06 -9.32
CA MET A 281 10.17 22.83 -10.19
C MET A 281 9.11 23.92 -10.01
N THR A 282 8.29 24.13 -11.02
CA THR A 282 7.10 24.97 -10.96
C THR A 282 5.88 24.10 -10.74
N THR A 283 4.98 24.53 -9.85
CA THR A 283 3.72 23.83 -9.58
C THR A 283 2.53 24.77 -9.69
N LYS A 284 1.37 24.24 -10.06
CA LYS A 284 0.11 25.00 -10.12
C LYS A 284 -1.04 24.18 -9.56
N LYS A 285 -2.00 24.87 -8.96
CA LYS A 285 -3.24 24.25 -8.46
C LYS A 285 -4.16 23.83 -9.61
N TYR A 286 -5.20 23.09 -9.26
CA TYR A 286 -6.32 22.71 -10.10
C TYR A 286 -5.93 21.82 -11.29
N GLY A 287 -5.10 20.79 -11.05
CA GLY A 287 -4.88 19.71 -12.02
C GLY A 287 -6.10 18.81 -12.23
N ALA A 288 -5.90 17.66 -12.87
CA ALA A 288 -6.97 16.70 -13.15
C ALA A 288 -7.65 16.23 -11.86
N ASN A 289 -8.98 16.25 -11.85
CA ASN A 289 -9.81 15.85 -10.72
C ASN A 289 -10.51 14.53 -11.06
N TYR A 290 -9.90 13.41 -10.68
CA TYR A 290 -10.44 12.09 -10.97
C TYR A 290 -11.62 11.75 -10.07
N ALA A 291 -12.69 11.20 -10.65
CA ALA A 291 -13.87 10.76 -9.92
C ALA A 291 -14.37 9.42 -10.47
N MET A 292 -14.96 8.59 -9.61
CA MET A 292 -15.57 7.30 -9.96
C MET A 292 -14.61 6.23 -10.52
N TRP A 293 -13.31 6.34 -10.22
CA TRP A 293 -12.32 5.36 -10.68
C TRP A 293 -12.16 4.16 -9.75
N GLN A 294 -12.01 2.98 -10.35
CA GLN A 294 -11.58 1.76 -9.69
C GLN A 294 -10.26 1.29 -10.29
N HIS A 295 -9.18 1.47 -9.54
CA HIS A 295 -7.84 1.11 -9.97
C HIS A 295 -7.58 -0.38 -9.75
N PRO A 296 -7.05 -1.10 -10.75
CA PRO A 296 -6.95 -2.56 -10.71
C PRO A 296 -6.03 -3.11 -9.62
N LEU A 297 -5.05 -2.33 -9.17
CA LEU A 297 -4.10 -2.71 -8.11
C LEU A 297 -4.51 -2.24 -6.70
N THR A 298 -5.71 -1.68 -6.52
CA THR A 298 -6.14 -1.12 -5.24
C THR A 298 -7.38 -1.82 -4.72
N PRO A 299 -7.41 -2.22 -3.44
CA PRO A 299 -8.61 -2.75 -2.81
C PRO A 299 -9.56 -1.61 -2.41
N TYR A 300 -10.85 -1.94 -2.35
CA TYR A 300 -11.94 -1.01 -2.07
C TYR A 300 -12.89 -1.52 -1.00
N ARG A 301 -13.64 -0.61 -0.41
CA ARG A 301 -14.71 -0.91 0.55
C ARG A 301 -15.97 -0.13 0.21
N VAL A 302 -17.13 -0.75 0.46
CA VAL A 302 -18.44 -0.10 0.41
C VAL A 302 -19.06 -0.17 1.80
N PRO A 303 -19.37 0.97 2.46
CA PRO A 303 -20.05 0.96 3.74
C PRO A 303 -21.39 0.22 3.65
N LEU A 304 -21.75 -0.57 4.67
CA LEU A 304 -23.05 -1.26 4.74
C LEU A 304 -24.21 -0.32 5.12
N LYS A 305 -23.89 0.89 5.61
CA LYS A 305 -24.90 1.92 5.87
C LYS A 305 -25.51 2.40 4.55
N GLU A 306 -26.80 2.76 4.59
CA GLU A 306 -27.52 3.28 3.43
C GLU A 306 -26.81 4.53 2.85
N GLY A 307 -26.71 4.61 1.52
CA GLY A 307 -25.98 5.66 0.82
C GLY A 307 -24.45 5.57 0.92
N GLY A 308 -23.89 4.43 1.35
CA GLY A 308 -22.45 4.20 1.38
C GLY A 308 -21.81 4.20 0.00
N GLU A 309 -20.89 5.14 -0.25
CA GLU A 309 -20.11 5.19 -1.49
C GLU A 309 -18.85 4.32 -1.42
N LEU A 310 -18.41 3.84 -2.60
CA LEU A 310 -17.17 3.09 -2.76
C LEU A 310 -15.96 3.99 -2.41
N TYR A 311 -15.04 3.49 -1.58
CA TYR A 311 -13.80 4.19 -1.26
C TYR A 311 -12.60 3.24 -1.30
N SER A 312 -11.44 3.79 -1.68
CA SER A 312 -10.18 3.05 -1.68
C SER A 312 -9.74 2.75 -0.25
N VAL A 313 -9.22 1.54 -0.04
CA VAL A 313 -8.56 1.18 1.22
C VAL A 313 -7.26 1.98 1.31
N LYS A 314 -6.98 2.50 2.51
CA LYS A 314 -5.77 3.27 2.82
C LYS A 314 -5.06 2.64 4.01
N PRO A 315 -3.72 2.68 4.07
CA PRO A 315 -3.01 2.38 5.30
C PRO A 315 -3.51 3.26 6.44
N GLN A 316 -3.48 2.73 7.67
CA GLN A 316 -3.88 3.42 8.90
C GLN A 316 -2.71 3.39 9.89
N PRO A 317 -2.73 4.18 10.98
CA PRO A 317 -1.72 4.09 12.02
C PRO A 317 -1.56 2.66 12.55
N GLY A 318 -0.32 2.17 12.56
CA GLY A 318 0.02 0.78 12.85
C GLY A 318 0.02 -0.14 11.63
N GLY A 319 -0.30 0.37 10.44
CA GLY A 319 -0.35 -0.38 9.19
C GLY A 319 -1.67 -1.13 8.98
N LEU A 320 -1.75 -1.87 7.87
CA LEU A 320 -2.76 -2.91 7.74
C LEU A 320 -2.24 -4.13 8.46
N ILE A 321 -2.83 -4.43 9.60
CA ILE A 321 -2.43 -5.60 10.35
C ILE A 321 -3.29 -6.79 9.88
N TRP A 322 -2.88 -8.01 10.24
CA TRP A 322 -3.50 -9.27 9.83
C TRP A 322 -5.04 -9.35 10.02
N ARG A 323 -5.64 -8.48 10.82
CA ARG A 323 -7.10 -8.31 10.94
C ARG A 323 -7.76 -7.92 9.60
N ASP A 324 -7.13 -7.04 8.83
CA ASP A 324 -7.68 -6.48 7.60
C ASP A 324 -7.30 -7.32 6.35
N TRP A 325 -6.34 -8.24 6.51
CA TRP A 325 -5.80 -9.10 5.43
C TRP A 325 -6.88 -9.87 4.66
N LEU A 326 -7.89 -10.43 5.35
CA LEU A 326 -8.94 -11.23 4.71
C LEU A 326 -9.78 -10.42 3.71
N GLY A 327 -9.94 -9.11 3.96
CA GLY A 327 -10.63 -8.20 3.04
C GLY A 327 -9.79 -7.82 1.82
N LEU A 328 -8.47 -8.10 1.84
CA LEU A 328 -7.56 -7.87 0.72
C LEU A 328 -7.47 -9.06 -0.23
N ILE A 329 -7.80 -10.28 0.23
CA ILE A 329 -7.62 -11.53 -0.54
C ILE A 329 -8.93 -12.20 -0.98
N GLU A 330 -10.07 -11.76 -0.45
CA GLU A 330 -11.38 -12.37 -0.73
C GLU A 330 -12.48 -11.31 -0.62
N THR A 331 -13.42 -11.31 -1.58
CA THR A 331 -14.64 -10.50 -1.46
C THR A 331 -15.47 -10.97 -0.27
N GLY A 332 -15.98 -10.04 0.52
CA GLY A 332 -16.88 -10.42 1.61
C GLY A 332 -17.42 -9.25 2.39
N LYS A 333 -17.89 -9.53 3.60
CA LYS A 333 -18.46 -8.54 4.49
C LYS A 333 -17.69 -8.56 5.81
N SER A 334 -17.20 -7.40 6.22
CA SER A 334 -16.82 -7.11 7.59
C SER A 334 -18.02 -6.51 8.34
N GLU A 335 -17.83 -6.13 9.60
CA GLU A 335 -18.91 -5.59 10.45
C GLU A 335 -19.59 -4.37 9.83
N ASN A 336 -18.82 -3.50 9.16
CA ASN A 336 -19.30 -2.20 8.66
C ASN A 336 -19.20 -2.02 7.14
N ASN A 337 -18.52 -2.93 6.42
CA ASN A 337 -18.24 -2.75 5.01
C ASN A 337 -18.38 -4.06 4.22
N THR A 338 -18.80 -3.95 2.97
CA THR A 338 -18.43 -4.90 1.93
C THR A 338 -16.97 -4.64 1.54
N GLU A 339 -16.16 -5.69 1.50
CA GLU A 339 -14.73 -5.64 1.19
C GLU A 339 -14.48 -6.22 -0.20
N LEU A 340 -13.70 -5.48 -0.98
CA LEU A 340 -13.37 -5.80 -2.37
C LEU A 340 -11.84 -5.81 -2.51
N PRO A 341 -11.22 -6.97 -2.73
CA PRO A 341 -9.83 -7.06 -3.16
C PRO A 341 -9.55 -6.21 -4.39
N ALA A 342 -8.28 -5.88 -4.61
CA ALA A 342 -7.87 -5.33 -5.90
C ALA A 342 -8.25 -6.28 -7.04
N LEU A 343 -8.56 -5.75 -8.22
CA LEU A 343 -8.96 -6.55 -9.38
C LEU A 343 -7.91 -7.62 -9.71
N VAL A 344 -6.63 -7.25 -9.65
CA VAL A 344 -5.52 -8.18 -9.88
C VAL A 344 -5.54 -9.37 -8.91
N VAL A 345 -5.91 -9.15 -7.65
CA VAL A 345 -6.02 -10.22 -6.64
C VAL A 345 -7.27 -11.06 -6.87
N LYS A 346 -8.37 -10.42 -7.31
CA LYS A 346 -9.63 -11.10 -7.59
C LYS A 346 -9.53 -12.03 -8.82
N LEU A 347 -8.84 -11.59 -9.86
CA LEU A 347 -8.66 -12.35 -11.10
C LEU A 347 -7.55 -13.40 -10.99
N PHE A 348 -6.65 -13.25 -10.01
CA PHE A 348 -5.56 -14.20 -9.83
C PHE A 348 -6.07 -15.61 -9.56
N ASN A 349 -5.94 -16.48 -10.55
CA ASN A 349 -6.29 -17.89 -10.44
C ASN A 349 -5.07 -18.70 -9.98
N ALA A 350 -4.97 -18.93 -8.67
CA ALA A 350 -3.87 -19.68 -8.09
C ALA A 350 -3.81 -21.16 -8.53
N SER A 351 -4.92 -21.73 -8.99
CA SER A 351 -5.02 -23.17 -9.28
C SER A 351 -4.25 -23.60 -10.55
N SER A 352 -3.88 -22.65 -11.42
CA SER A 352 -3.06 -22.92 -12.62
C SER A 352 -1.56 -22.96 -12.33
N LEU A 353 -1.09 -22.39 -11.22
CA LEU A 353 0.33 -22.18 -10.95
C LEU A 353 1.00 -23.33 -10.21
N LYS A 354 1.36 -24.37 -10.95
CA LYS A 354 2.18 -25.48 -10.44
C LYS A 354 3.55 -24.97 -10.00
N GLN A 355 4.05 -25.47 -8.87
CA GLN A 355 5.40 -25.21 -8.34
C GLN A 355 5.70 -23.72 -8.06
N ALA A 356 4.68 -22.88 -7.94
CA ALA A 356 4.84 -21.50 -7.50
C ALA A 356 4.38 -21.36 -6.04
N LYS A 357 5.17 -20.67 -5.24
CA LYS A 357 4.77 -20.18 -3.92
C LYS A 357 4.50 -18.70 -4.05
N VAL A 358 3.26 -18.31 -3.77
CA VAL A 358 2.84 -16.91 -3.88
C VAL A 358 2.30 -16.37 -2.57
N GLY A 359 2.42 -15.06 -2.40
CA GLY A 359 1.87 -14.29 -1.31
C GLY A 359 1.12 -13.06 -1.81
N LEU A 360 0.83 -12.17 -0.89
CA LEU A 360 0.25 -10.85 -1.17
C LEU A 360 1.18 -9.78 -0.60
N TRP A 361 1.60 -8.85 -1.44
CA TRP A 361 2.36 -7.68 -1.05
C TRP A 361 1.45 -6.45 -1.04
N GLY A 362 1.21 -5.88 0.14
CA GLY A 362 0.38 -4.69 0.33
C GLY A 362 1.20 -3.52 0.85
N PHE A 363 1.14 -2.36 0.18
CA PHE A 363 1.91 -1.19 0.58
C PHE A 363 1.21 0.14 0.28
N GLY A 364 1.61 1.19 1.00
CA GLY A 364 1.17 2.56 0.74
C GLY A 364 1.48 3.53 1.88
N TYR A 365 1.16 4.82 1.66
CA TYR A 365 1.29 5.86 2.68
C TYR A 365 0.06 5.98 3.57
N ASP A 366 0.29 6.06 4.88
CA ASP A 366 -0.67 6.62 5.82
C ASP A 366 -0.54 8.15 5.86
N PHE A 367 -1.58 8.86 5.40
CA PHE A 367 -1.66 10.31 5.44
C PHE A 367 -2.70 10.80 6.44
N ASP A 368 -2.32 11.83 7.21
CA ASP A 368 -3.29 12.78 7.80
C ASP A 368 -3.31 14.05 6.94
N ASN A 369 -4.30 14.16 6.06
CA ASN A 369 -4.37 15.17 5.00
C ASN A 369 -3.15 15.14 4.08
N MET A 370 -2.23 16.10 4.20
CA MET A 370 -0.96 16.14 3.46
C MET A 370 0.24 15.64 4.27
N LYS A 371 0.06 15.31 5.55
CA LYS A 371 1.16 14.86 6.41
C LYS A 371 1.37 13.38 6.23
N ALA A 372 2.52 12.98 5.66
CA ALA A 372 2.95 11.60 5.68
C ALA A 372 3.26 11.18 7.12
N ARG A 373 2.49 10.23 7.66
CA ARG A 373 2.76 9.66 8.99
C ARG A 373 3.74 8.50 8.89
N CYS A 374 3.52 7.60 7.93
CA CYS A 374 4.35 6.43 7.73
C CYS A 374 4.13 5.83 6.33
N TRP A 375 5.16 5.20 5.79
CA TRP A 375 5.02 4.22 4.71
C TRP A 375 4.81 2.85 5.34
N TYR A 376 3.72 2.18 5.01
CA TYR A 376 3.43 0.83 5.47
C TYR A 376 3.61 -0.16 4.34
N GLU A 377 4.18 -1.30 4.69
CA GLU A 377 4.46 -2.41 3.79
C GLU A 377 4.26 -3.72 4.53
N HIS A 378 3.55 -4.64 3.90
CA HIS A 378 3.18 -5.92 4.48
C HIS A 378 3.22 -7.03 3.44
N HIS A 379 3.78 -8.17 3.83
CA HIS A 379 3.81 -9.39 3.04
C HIS A 379 2.98 -10.45 3.78
N PHE A 380 1.91 -10.90 3.14
CA PHE A 380 0.94 -11.83 3.70
C PHE A 380 0.89 -13.13 2.91
N PRO A 381 0.49 -14.25 3.55
CA PRO A 381 0.15 -15.44 2.80
C PRO A 381 -1.04 -15.16 1.88
N LEU A 382 -1.10 -15.86 0.75
CA LEU A 382 -2.25 -15.88 -0.12
C LEU A 382 -2.86 -17.29 -0.08
N LEU A 383 -4.13 -17.39 0.32
CA LEU A 383 -4.80 -18.68 0.48
C LEU A 383 -5.23 -19.19 -0.91
N LEU A 384 -4.43 -20.10 -1.49
CA LEU A 384 -4.63 -20.57 -2.87
C LEU A 384 -5.72 -21.64 -2.99
N ASN A 385 -5.73 -22.60 -2.05
CA ASN A 385 -6.63 -23.76 -2.06
C ASN A 385 -7.62 -23.67 -0.90
N LYS A 386 -8.40 -22.59 -0.88
CA LYS A 386 -9.41 -22.32 0.17
C LYS A 386 -10.42 -23.47 0.20
N LYS A 387 -10.39 -24.33 1.21
CA LYS A 387 -11.50 -25.26 1.46
C LYS A 387 -12.72 -24.46 1.89
N GLU A 388 -13.90 -24.91 1.48
CA GLU A 388 -15.16 -24.28 1.86
C GLU A 388 -15.21 -24.11 3.40
N GLY A 389 -15.55 -22.91 3.86
CA GLY A 389 -15.63 -22.57 5.29
C GLY A 389 -14.32 -22.12 5.96
N GLN A 390 -13.14 -22.21 5.34
CA GLN A 390 -11.89 -21.74 5.96
C GLN A 390 -11.86 -20.22 6.20
N ILE A 391 -12.25 -19.42 5.20
CA ILE A 391 -12.28 -17.96 5.31
C ILE A 391 -13.22 -17.48 6.43
N PRO A 392 -14.48 -17.95 6.53
CA PRO A 392 -15.34 -17.65 7.68
C PRO A 392 -14.69 -17.93 9.04
N LYS A 393 -13.95 -19.03 9.18
CA LYS A 393 -13.27 -19.39 10.43
C LYS A 393 -12.10 -18.45 10.74
N LEU A 394 -11.30 -18.08 9.74
CA LEU A 394 -10.26 -17.05 9.91
C LEU A 394 -10.86 -15.68 10.26
N ARG A 395 -12.02 -15.32 9.68
CA ARG A 395 -12.76 -14.10 10.07
C ARG A 395 -13.20 -14.17 11.53
N LEU A 396 -13.68 -15.33 12.00
CA LEU A 396 -14.05 -15.53 13.40
C LEU A 396 -12.83 -15.40 14.33
N ALA A 397 -11.66 -15.91 13.93
CA ALA A 397 -10.40 -15.74 14.66
C ALA A 397 -10.02 -14.25 14.84
N ALA A 398 -10.10 -13.46 13.75
CA ALA A 398 -9.85 -12.02 13.78
C ALA A 398 -10.88 -11.27 14.65
N GLN A 399 -12.17 -11.60 14.54
CA GLN A 399 -13.22 -11.03 15.39
C GLN A 399 -13.00 -11.35 16.87
N THR A 400 -12.55 -12.56 17.18
CA THR A 400 -12.22 -13.00 18.54
C THR A 400 -11.09 -12.16 19.12
N ALA A 401 -10.02 -11.94 18.34
CA ALA A 401 -8.92 -11.08 18.76
C ALA A 401 -9.37 -9.63 18.96
N SER A 402 -10.21 -9.07 18.08
CA SER A 402 -10.78 -7.71 18.25
C SER A 402 -11.59 -7.57 19.54
N ARG A 403 -12.40 -8.58 19.89
CA ARG A 403 -13.15 -8.60 21.16
C ARG A 403 -12.20 -8.63 22.36
N ILE A 404 -11.16 -9.46 22.31
CA ILE A 404 -10.16 -9.57 23.38
C ILE A 404 -9.36 -8.27 23.54
N LEU A 405 -8.98 -7.62 22.45
CA LEU A 405 -8.35 -6.30 22.49
C LEU A 405 -9.27 -5.26 23.15
N SER A 406 -10.57 -5.27 22.85
CA SER A 406 -11.53 -4.37 23.51
C SER A 406 -11.58 -4.61 25.03
N LEU A 407 -11.47 -5.86 25.48
CA LEU A 407 -11.37 -6.21 26.90
C LEU A 407 -10.06 -5.70 27.52
N LEU A 408 -8.92 -5.92 26.87
CA LEU A 408 -7.61 -5.40 27.29
C LEU A 408 -7.64 -3.89 27.48
N ARG A 409 -8.15 -3.15 26.47
CA ARG A 409 -8.25 -1.69 26.51
C ARG A 409 -9.14 -1.22 27.66
N SER A 410 -10.27 -1.90 27.88
CA SER A 410 -11.17 -1.59 29.00
C SER A 410 -10.52 -1.85 30.35
N ALA A 411 -9.81 -2.98 30.49
CA ALA A 411 -9.08 -3.34 31.70
C ALA A 411 -7.99 -2.31 32.03
N LEU A 412 -7.18 -1.90 31.03
CA LEU A 412 -6.14 -0.89 31.21
C LEU A 412 -6.72 0.46 31.62
N LYS A 413 -7.82 0.90 30.98
CA LYS A 413 -8.49 2.15 31.38
C LYS A 413 -9.00 2.12 32.82
N GLU A 414 -9.61 1.01 33.25
CA GLU A 414 -10.08 0.85 34.63
C GLU A 414 -8.95 0.74 35.66
N ALA A 415 -7.78 0.28 35.23
CA ALA A 415 -6.61 0.18 36.09
C ALA A 415 -5.83 1.52 36.20
N TRP A 416 -5.75 2.28 35.10
CA TRP A 416 -4.99 3.53 35.03
C TRP A 416 -5.76 4.75 35.55
N PHE A 417 -7.08 4.80 35.41
CA PHE A 417 -7.84 6.03 35.68
C PHE A 417 -8.89 5.84 36.76
N SER A 418 -9.10 6.90 37.54
CA SER A 418 -10.13 6.94 38.59
C SER A 418 -11.53 7.10 37.98
N ASP A 419 -11.63 7.83 36.86
CA ASP A 419 -12.77 7.87 35.96
C ASP A 419 -12.41 7.31 34.57
N PRO A 420 -12.57 6.00 34.35
CA PRO A 420 -12.25 5.35 33.08
C PRO A 420 -13.10 5.83 31.90
N LYS A 421 -14.31 6.35 32.16
CA LYS A 421 -15.21 6.88 31.12
C LYS A 421 -14.79 8.28 30.69
N GLY A 422 -14.27 9.07 31.63
CA GLY A 422 -13.72 10.40 31.40
C GLY A 422 -12.28 10.42 30.88
N ALA A 423 -11.59 9.28 30.82
CA ALA A 423 -10.19 9.19 30.39
C ALA A 423 -10.00 9.70 28.94
N ARG A 424 -9.26 10.81 28.81
CA ARG A 424 -8.88 11.43 27.53
C ARG A 424 -7.43 11.12 27.20
N GLY A 425 -7.13 10.93 25.91
CA GLY A 425 -5.78 10.62 25.44
C GLY A 425 -5.80 9.67 24.25
N ASP A 426 -4.64 9.47 23.65
CA ASP A 426 -4.45 8.49 22.58
C ASP A 426 -4.09 7.12 23.18
N PHE A 427 -4.96 6.15 22.98
CA PHE A 427 -4.76 4.75 23.40
C PHE A 427 -4.49 3.82 22.21
N SER A 428 -4.34 4.37 21.00
CA SER A 428 -4.11 3.58 19.78
C SER A 428 -2.84 2.75 19.84
N PHE A 429 -1.83 3.16 20.65
CA PHE A 429 -0.61 2.38 20.86
C PHE A 429 -0.87 0.98 21.42
N VAL A 430 -1.92 0.79 22.25
CA VAL A 430 -2.30 -0.53 22.78
C VAL A 430 -2.82 -1.40 21.65
N ASP A 431 -3.67 -0.85 20.79
CA ASP A 431 -4.24 -1.54 19.65
C ASP A 431 -3.11 -1.92 18.67
N ILE A 432 -2.25 -0.98 18.28
CA ILE A 432 -1.11 -1.18 17.38
C ILE A 432 -0.19 -2.29 17.89
N ASP A 433 0.23 -2.22 19.15
CA ASP A 433 1.11 -3.22 19.75
C ASP A 433 0.45 -4.60 19.80
N PHE A 434 -0.82 -4.68 20.20
CA PHE A 434 -1.55 -5.94 20.27
C PHE A 434 -1.54 -6.65 18.92
N TRP A 435 -1.89 -5.92 17.86
CA TRP A 435 -1.98 -6.49 16.52
C TRP A 435 -0.61 -6.92 15.98
N ASN A 436 0.43 -6.09 16.17
CA ASN A 436 1.80 -6.42 15.75
C ASN A 436 2.38 -7.61 16.53
N LYS A 437 2.27 -7.61 17.87
CA LYS A 437 2.79 -8.68 18.72
C LYS A 437 2.05 -10.02 18.50
N THR A 438 0.80 -10.00 18.06
CA THR A 438 0.01 -11.22 17.79
C THR A 438 0.11 -11.74 16.36
N GLN A 439 0.73 -11.00 15.43
CA GLN A 439 0.80 -11.37 14.01
C GLN A 439 1.39 -12.75 13.77
N HIS A 440 2.51 -13.09 14.40
CA HIS A 440 3.14 -14.40 14.23
C HIS A 440 2.23 -15.56 14.66
N ARG A 441 1.38 -15.35 15.68
CA ARG A 441 0.42 -16.36 16.15
C ARG A 441 -0.67 -16.57 15.11
N PHE A 442 -1.16 -15.49 14.51
CA PHE A 442 -2.17 -15.56 13.47
C PHE A 442 -1.64 -16.24 12.21
N LEU A 443 -0.43 -15.88 11.77
CA LEU A 443 0.21 -16.54 10.63
C LEU A 443 0.44 -18.03 10.87
N ARG A 444 0.73 -18.44 12.12
CA ARG A 444 0.78 -19.85 12.51
C ARG A 444 -0.59 -20.52 12.40
N LEU A 445 -1.66 -19.87 12.88
CA LEU A 445 -3.03 -20.38 12.74
C LEU A 445 -3.40 -20.59 11.26
N VAL A 446 -3.06 -19.64 10.40
CA VAL A 446 -3.27 -19.73 8.94
C VAL A 446 -2.59 -20.98 8.37
N ARG A 447 -1.29 -21.17 8.65
CA ARG A 447 -0.54 -22.35 8.17
C ARG A 447 -1.16 -23.66 8.65
N GLN A 448 -1.54 -23.74 9.93
CA GLN A 448 -2.15 -24.96 10.48
C GLN A 448 -3.49 -25.31 9.80
N ILE A 449 -4.28 -24.29 9.42
CA ILE A 449 -5.51 -24.48 8.65
C ILE A 449 -5.22 -24.93 7.21
N GLU A 450 -4.18 -24.37 6.57
CA GLU A 450 -3.73 -24.79 5.24
C GLU A 450 -3.21 -26.24 5.22
N GLU A 451 -2.50 -26.65 6.28
CA GLU A 451 -2.03 -28.04 6.50
C GLU A 451 -3.18 -29.03 6.77
N GLY A 452 -4.42 -28.56 6.90
CA GLY A 452 -5.61 -29.39 7.03
C GLY A 452 -5.94 -29.84 8.45
N GLN A 453 -5.39 -29.18 9.48
CA GLN A 453 -5.78 -29.42 10.88
C GLN A 453 -7.23 -28.95 11.13
N GLU A 454 -7.92 -29.61 12.06
CA GLU A 454 -9.34 -29.34 12.36
C GLU A 454 -9.55 -27.90 12.87
N PRO A 455 -10.25 -27.04 12.12
CA PRO A 455 -10.27 -25.62 12.43
C PRO A 455 -10.95 -25.25 13.76
N ASP A 456 -11.93 -26.03 14.24
CA ASP A 456 -12.69 -25.67 15.45
C ASP A 456 -11.87 -25.88 16.74
N GLU A 457 -11.02 -26.90 16.75
CA GLU A 457 -10.01 -27.10 17.81
C GLU A 457 -8.98 -25.97 17.79
N LEU A 458 -8.50 -25.60 16.60
CA LEU A 458 -7.57 -24.49 16.41
C LEU A 458 -8.16 -23.16 16.86
N LEU A 459 -9.43 -22.88 16.59
CA LEU A 459 -10.12 -21.66 17.03
C LEU A 459 -10.27 -21.61 18.56
N SER A 460 -10.54 -22.75 19.20
CA SER A 460 -10.61 -22.84 20.66
C SER A 460 -9.25 -22.57 21.30
N LYS A 461 -8.18 -23.14 20.73
CA LYS A 461 -6.79 -22.86 21.13
C LYS A 461 -6.42 -21.40 20.90
N TRP A 462 -6.77 -20.86 19.73
CA TRP A 462 -6.56 -19.46 19.35
C TRP A 462 -7.18 -18.50 20.36
N GLN A 463 -8.45 -18.71 20.73
CA GLN A 463 -9.12 -17.88 21.73
C GLN A 463 -8.39 -17.89 23.08
N LYS A 464 -7.96 -19.07 23.53
CA LYS A 464 -7.18 -19.21 24.79
C LYS A 464 -5.83 -18.50 24.70
N GLU A 465 -5.12 -18.64 23.58
CA GLU A 465 -3.83 -17.96 23.36
C GLU A 465 -3.99 -16.44 23.35
N MET A 466 -4.99 -15.90 22.65
CA MET A 466 -5.25 -14.46 22.62
C MET A 466 -5.63 -13.92 24.00
N TRP A 467 -6.44 -14.66 24.76
CA TRP A 467 -6.81 -14.26 26.12
C TRP A 467 -5.60 -14.24 27.06
N LEU A 468 -4.73 -15.27 26.99
CA LEU A 468 -3.50 -15.32 27.78
C LEU A 468 -2.56 -14.18 27.41
N PHE A 469 -2.42 -13.89 26.12
CA PHE A 469 -1.63 -12.76 25.64
C PHE A 469 -2.15 -11.43 26.20
N ALA A 470 -3.47 -11.17 26.09
CA ALA A 470 -4.07 -9.94 26.62
C ALA A 470 -3.89 -9.81 28.13
N ARG A 471 -3.99 -10.90 28.88
CA ARG A 471 -3.73 -10.90 30.33
C ARG A 471 -2.28 -10.55 30.65
N GLN A 472 -1.32 -11.13 29.92
CA GLN A 472 0.10 -10.84 30.10
C GLN A 472 0.42 -9.40 29.74
N ASP A 473 -0.06 -8.91 28.60
CA ASP A 473 0.15 -7.53 28.15
C ASP A 473 -0.51 -6.52 29.11
N PHE A 474 -1.65 -6.85 29.72
CA PHE A 474 -2.21 -6.08 30.84
C PHE A 474 -1.25 -6.03 32.03
N ASP A 475 -0.78 -7.19 32.50
CA ASP A 475 0.09 -7.29 33.69
C ASP A 475 1.42 -6.54 33.51
N GLU A 476 1.95 -6.49 32.29
CA GLU A 476 3.15 -5.72 31.95
C GLU A 476 2.90 -4.20 31.92
N ARG A 477 1.80 -3.76 31.30
CA ARG A 477 1.52 -2.33 31.06
C ARG A 477 0.88 -1.60 32.22
N VAL A 478 0.25 -2.33 33.14
CA VAL A 478 -0.57 -1.67 34.17
C VAL A 478 0.23 -0.74 35.07
N PHE A 479 1.54 -1.00 35.22
CA PHE A 479 2.46 -0.18 36.01
C PHE A 479 3.06 1.01 35.26
N THR A 480 2.83 1.12 33.95
CA THR A 480 3.41 2.17 33.10
C THR A 480 2.42 3.32 32.85
N ASN A 481 1.53 3.61 33.81
CA ASN A 481 0.57 4.70 33.66
C ASN A 481 1.30 6.03 33.46
N PRO A 482 1.12 6.73 32.32
CA PRO A 482 1.82 7.97 32.06
C PRO A 482 1.19 9.19 32.75
N TYR A 483 0.01 9.07 33.38
CA TYR A 483 -0.77 10.22 33.86
C TYR A 483 -1.08 10.22 35.37
N GLU A 484 -1.41 9.06 35.95
CA GLU A 484 -1.73 8.96 37.38
C GLU A 484 -0.77 8.01 38.11
N PRO A 485 -0.51 8.22 39.41
CA PRO A 485 0.17 7.23 40.24
C PRO A 485 -0.55 5.89 40.21
N VAL A 486 0.22 4.80 40.21
CA VAL A 486 -0.34 3.44 40.21
C VAL A 486 -1.10 3.19 41.50
N ASP A 487 -2.35 2.75 41.37
CA ASP A 487 -3.19 2.28 42.48
C ASP A 487 -3.39 0.78 42.38
N LEU A 488 -2.66 0.04 43.23
CA LEU A 488 -2.67 -1.42 43.24
C LEU A 488 -4.07 -2.00 43.47
N LYS A 489 -4.94 -1.33 44.22
CA LYS A 489 -6.32 -1.80 44.45
C LYS A 489 -7.14 -1.72 43.17
N ARG A 490 -7.02 -0.62 42.42
CA ARG A 490 -7.66 -0.47 41.09
C ARG A 490 -7.11 -1.50 40.11
N VAL A 491 -5.79 -1.62 40.02
CA VAL A 491 -5.10 -2.63 39.18
C VAL A 491 -5.63 -4.03 39.45
N MET A 492 -5.63 -4.47 40.71
CA MET A 492 -6.09 -5.81 41.08
C MET A 492 -7.58 -6.02 40.83
N THR A 493 -8.40 -4.98 41.02
CA THR A 493 -9.85 -5.03 40.76
C THR A 493 -10.13 -5.18 39.26
N ALA A 494 -9.48 -4.38 38.42
CA ALA A 494 -9.58 -4.45 36.96
C ALA A 494 -9.10 -5.82 36.47
N ARG A 495 -7.92 -6.26 36.91
CA ARG A 495 -7.39 -7.58 36.57
C ARG A 495 -8.37 -8.69 36.91
N LYS A 496 -8.95 -8.66 38.12
CA LYS A 496 -9.93 -9.66 38.56
C LYS A 496 -11.19 -9.62 37.70
N LYS A 497 -11.70 -8.43 37.36
CA LYS A 497 -12.93 -8.25 36.58
C LYS A 497 -12.82 -8.84 35.16
N TYR A 498 -11.71 -8.57 34.47
CA TYR A 498 -11.52 -8.89 33.05
C TYR A 498 -10.79 -10.22 32.80
N PHE A 499 -9.89 -10.64 33.69
CA PHE A 499 -8.99 -11.78 33.46
C PHE A 499 -9.09 -12.91 34.51
N THR A 500 -10.20 -13.00 35.25
CA THR A 500 -10.56 -14.26 35.93
C THR A 500 -11.45 -15.11 35.03
N THR A 501 -11.16 -16.40 34.98
CA THR A 501 -11.82 -17.32 34.05
C THR A 501 -13.30 -17.53 34.39
N SER A 502 -14.10 -17.92 33.39
CA SER A 502 -15.47 -18.42 33.57
C SER A 502 -15.57 -19.51 34.65
N ALA A 503 -14.57 -20.39 34.75
CA ALA A 503 -14.52 -21.43 35.79
C ALA A 503 -14.41 -20.86 37.21
N GLU A 504 -13.66 -19.77 37.41
CA GLU A 504 -13.59 -19.05 38.70
C GLU A 504 -14.84 -18.22 38.96
N LYS A 505 -15.49 -17.65 37.93
CA LYS A 505 -16.78 -16.97 38.06
C LYS A 505 -17.92 -17.93 38.39
N GLN A 506 -17.93 -19.13 37.80
CA GLN A 506 -18.87 -20.21 38.14
C GLN A 506 -18.59 -20.78 39.54
N SER A 507 -17.32 -21.00 39.90
CA SER A 507 -16.94 -21.45 41.24
C SER A 507 -17.24 -20.40 42.32
N ALA A 508 -17.03 -19.12 42.03
CA ALA A 508 -17.35 -18.02 42.94
C ALA A 508 -18.87 -17.78 43.05
N LYS A 509 -19.65 -18.03 42.00
CA LYS A 509 -21.11 -18.01 42.02
C LYS A 509 -21.66 -19.18 42.86
N ALA A 510 -21.18 -20.41 42.61
CA ALA A 510 -21.52 -21.60 43.38
C ALA A 510 -21.11 -21.48 44.87
N ALA A 511 -19.99 -20.83 45.17
CA ALA A 511 -19.54 -20.58 46.55
C ALA A 511 -20.35 -19.45 47.25
N ARG A 512 -20.96 -18.53 46.48
CA ARG A 512 -21.87 -17.51 47.01
C ARG A 512 -23.25 -18.10 47.32
N GLU A 513 -23.77 -18.93 46.42
CA GLU A 513 -25.04 -19.65 46.60
C GLU A 513 -24.99 -20.57 47.82
N LYS A 514 -23.91 -21.35 48.00
CA LYS A 514 -23.70 -22.18 49.20
C LYS A 514 -23.55 -21.39 50.52
N LYS A 515 -23.12 -20.13 50.47
CA LYS A 515 -23.04 -19.26 51.66
C LYS A 515 -24.38 -18.59 51.99
N GLN A 516 -25.26 -18.43 51.01
CA GLN A 516 -26.63 -17.96 51.21
C GLN A 516 -27.51 -19.09 51.76
N GLU A 517 -27.39 -20.31 51.24
CA GLU A 517 -28.09 -21.51 51.77
C GLU A 517 -27.63 -21.92 53.19
N ALA A 518 -26.45 -21.48 53.63
CA ALA A 518 -25.97 -21.73 54.99
C ALA A 518 -26.25 -20.58 55.98
N ALA A 519 -26.87 -19.50 55.48
CA ALA A 519 -27.26 -18.32 56.27
C ALA A 519 -28.80 -18.17 56.38
N GLU A 520 -29.55 -18.97 55.65
CA GLU A 520 -30.93 -19.39 55.95
C GLU A 520 -30.90 -20.65 56.83
#